data_AF-A0A354BPH0-F1
#
_entry.id   AF-A0A354BPH0-F1
#
_cell.length_a   1.000
_cell.length_b   1.000
_cell.length_c   1.000
_cell.angle_alpha   90.00
_cell.angle_beta   90.00
_cell.angle_gamma   90.00
#
_symmetry.space_group_name_H-M   'P 1'
#
loop_
_entity.id
_entity.type
_entity.pdbx_description
1 polymer ?
#
loop_
_entity_poly.entity_id
_entity_poly.type
_entity_poly.pdbx_seq_one_letter_code
_entity_poly.pdbx_strand_id
1 'polypeptide(L)'
;MKSLSVVTTIMALGVICAATAPAVQAVPEFVNGLALDGALLDRSGGTDANNGRVGYFSDLYYDAKKKDWYGLSDRGPGGGSLDYQTRVQRFRLKVDRETGAISGFKIHETIIFKDEFGNPLNGLAPSPTNVLGQAFDPEGFIIGPYNRHFYVSDEYGPSLYEFDKKGKRVRSFVTPT
;
A
#
# COMPACT_ATOMS: atom_id res chain seq x y z
N MET A 1 51.33 -29.35 1.25
CA MET A 1 50.72 -29.91 2.49
C MET A 1 50.41 -28.88 3.59
N LYS A 2 50.89 -27.61 3.55
CA LYS A 2 50.54 -26.58 4.54
C LYS A 2 49.20 -25.85 4.29
N SER A 3 48.66 -25.89 3.07
CA SER A 3 47.42 -25.16 2.73
C SER A 3 46.13 -25.88 3.15
N LEU A 4 46.17 -27.21 3.30
CA LEU A 4 44.97 -28.00 3.64
C LEU A 4 44.55 -27.78 5.11
N SER A 5 45.51 -27.73 6.04
CA SER A 5 45.23 -27.47 7.47
C SER A 5 44.64 -26.08 7.75
N VAL A 6 44.99 -25.06 6.97
CA VAL A 6 44.46 -23.70 7.14
C VAL A 6 42.98 -23.66 6.72
N VAL A 7 42.63 -24.31 5.62
CA VAL A 7 41.25 -24.38 5.12
C VAL A 7 40.35 -25.15 6.09
N THR A 8 40.83 -26.26 6.66
CA THR A 8 40.07 -27.04 7.65
C THR A 8 39.85 -26.26 8.96
N THR A 9 40.83 -25.46 9.39
CA THR A 9 40.71 -24.65 10.62
C THR A 9 39.72 -23.49 10.45
N ILE A 10 39.70 -22.84 9.28
CA ILE A 10 38.74 -21.75 8.97
C ILE A 10 37.31 -22.29 8.88
N MET A 11 37.09 -23.46 8.26
CA MET A 11 35.78 -24.11 8.24
C MET A 11 35.29 -24.49 9.65
N ALA A 12 36.19 -25.03 10.49
CA ALA A 12 35.84 -25.40 11.87
C ALA A 12 35.45 -24.17 12.71
N LEU A 13 36.13 -23.02 12.54
CA LEU A 13 35.78 -21.78 13.23
C LEU A 13 34.42 -21.23 12.78
N GLY A 14 34.11 -21.30 11.48
CA GLY A 14 32.83 -20.84 10.93
C GLY A 14 31.62 -21.65 11.42
N VAL A 15 31.77 -22.97 11.56
CA VAL A 15 30.73 -23.86 12.10
C VAL A 15 30.48 -23.61 13.59
N ILE A 16 31.53 -23.33 14.38
CA ILE A 16 31.41 -23.03 15.81
C ILE A 16 30.72 -21.66 16.02
N CYS A 17 31.05 -20.65 15.21
CA CYS A 17 30.37 -19.34 15.28
C CYS A 17 28.89 -19.42 14.88
N ALA A 18 28.52 -20.28 13.93
CA ALA A 18 27.12 -20.49 13.56
C ALA A 18 26.32 -21.30 14.60
N ALA A 19 26.98 -22.24 15.30
CA ALA A 19 26.35 -23.08 16.31
C ALA A 19 26.19 -22.40 17.69
N THR A 20 26.91 -21.30 17.94
CA THR A 20 26.87 -20.53 19.20
C THR A 20 26.19 -19.17 19.06
N ALA A 21 25.75 -18.80 17.86
CA ALA A 21 24.97 -17.59 17.67
C ALA A 21 23.65 -17.74 18.46
N PRO A 22 23.39 -16.85 19.45
CA PRO A 22 22.10 -16.88 20.15
C PRO A 22 20.99 -16.71 19.13
N ALA A 23 19.89 -17.45 19.31
CA ALA A 23 18.68 -17.23 18.53
C ALA A 23 18.28 -15.76 18.69
N VAL A 24 18.49 -14.96 17.64
CA VAL A 24 17.99 -13.58 17.60
C VAL A 24 16.48 -13.70 17.48
N GLN A 25 15.79 -13.62 18.61
CA GLN A 25 14.34 -13.47 18.64
C GLN A 25 14.04 -11.97 18.52
N ALA A 26 13.58 -11.55 17.34
CA ALA A 26 12.97 -10.25 17.19
C ALA A 26 11.63 -10.31 17.93
N VAL A 27 11.57 -9.74 19.14
CA VAL A 27 10.32 -9.55 19.86
C VAL A 27 9.67 -8.28 19.30
N PRO A 28 8.49 -8.36 18.68
CA PRO A 28 7.78 -7.16 18.24
C PRO A 28 7.46 -6.31 19.46
N GLU A 29 7.89 -5.05 19.45
CA GLU A 29 7.52 -4.07 20.45
C GLU A 29 6.75 -2.92 19.81
N PHE A 30 5.81 -2.35 20.55
CA PHE A 30 5.16 -1.13 20.14
C PHE A 30 6.12 0.04 20.39
N VAL A 31 6.60 0.66 19.31
CA VAL A 31 7.50 1.81 19.39
C VAL A 31 6.72 3.10 19.65
N ASN A 32 5.84 3.48 18.71
CA ASN A 32 4.96 4.63 18.85
C ASN A 32 3.79 4.58 17.83
N GLY A 33 2.87 5.55 17.93
CA GLY A 33 1.77 5.76 16.99
C GLY A 33 1.62 7.22 16.59
N LEU A 34 0.89 7.46 15.50
CA LEU A 34 0.50 8.81 15.06
C LEU A 34 -1.01 8.97 15.16
N ALA A 35 -1.43 10.02 15.87
CA ALA A 35 -2.82 10.48 15.80
C ALA A 35 -2.93 11.47 14.63
N LEU A 36 -3.76 11.13 13.65
CA LEU A 36 -4.15 12.04 12.58
C LEU A 36 -5.51 12.64 12.93
N ASP A 37 -5.68 13.94 12.63
CA ASP A 37 -6.98 14.59 12.80
C ASP A 37 -8.02 13.87 11.91
N GLY A 38 -9.17 13.50 12.48
CA GLY A 38 -10.26 12.87 11.72
C GLY A 38 -10.90 13.82 10.68
N ALA A 39 -10.61 15.11 10.75
CA ALA A 39 -10.95 16.11 9.74
C ALA A 39 -9.80 16.43 8.77
N LEU A 40 -8.66 15.73 8.86
CA LEU A 40 -7.53 15.92 7.95
C LEU A 40 -8.00 15.77 6.51
N LEU A 41 -7.76 16.81 5.72
CA LEU A 41 -8.03 16.81 4.29
C LEU A 41 -6.86 16.15 3.53
N ASP A 42 -7.21 15.39 2.51
CA ASP A 42 -6.27 14.84 1.54
C ASP A 42 -5.91 15.90 0.48
N ARG A 43 -5.28 15.47 -0.62
CA ARG A 43 -4.87 16.35 -1.73
C ARG A 43 -5.76 16.22 -2.95
N SER A 44 -6.98 15.70 -2.82
CA SER A 44 -7.96 15.60 -3.92
C SER A 44 -8.55 16.97 -4.31
N GLY A 45 -8.55 17.92 -3.37
CA GLY A 45 -9.19 19.24 -3.53
C GLY A 45 -10.60 19.34 -2.93
N GLY A 46 -11.16 18.24 -2.42
CA GLY A 46 -12.42 18.27 -1.68
C GLY A 46 -12.29 18.97 -0.31
N THR A 47 -13.42 19.32 0.28
CA THR A 47 -13.51 20.07 1.56
C THR A 47 -14.33 19.37 2.63
N ASP A 48 -15.02 18.28 2.28
CA ASP A 48 -16.01 17.61 3.11
C ASP A 48 -15.63 16.15 3.38
N ALA A 49 -16.41 15.48 4.22
CA ALA A 49 -16.15 14.11 4.63
C ALA A 49 -16.06 13.10 3.47
N ASN A 50 -16.96 13.21 2.49
CA ASN A 50 -17.04 12.22 1.41
C ASN A 50 -16.18 12.59 0.19
N ASN A 51 -15.70 13.83 0.09
CA ASN A 51 -14.98 14.30 -1.09
C ASN A 51 -13.52 14.69 -0.83
N GLY A 52 -13.14 15.02 0.41
CA GLY A 52 -11.83 15.60 0.71
C GLY A 52 -11.13 15.08 1.97
N ARG A 53 -11.78 14.35 2.86
CA ARG A 53 -11.10 13.77 4.02
C ARG A 53 -10.18 12.62 3.61
N VAL A 54 -9.11 12.44 4.38
CA VAL A 54 -8.24 11.27 4.26
C VAL A 54 -9.04 10.02 4.64
N GLY A 55 -9.42 9.22 3.64
CA GLY A 55 -9.86 7.85 3.88
C GLY A 55 -8.71 7.04 4.48
N TYR A 56 -8.96 6.34 5.58
CA TYR A 56 -7.99 5.38 6.12
C TYR A 56 -7.79 4.22 5.14
N PHE A 57 -6.74 3.43 5.39
CA PHE A 57 -6.16 2.60 4.34
C PHE A 57 -6.57 1.13 4.46
N SER A 58 -7.05 0.54 3.36
CA SER A 58 -7.17 -0.92 3.20
C SER A 58 -5.79 -1.56 3.00
N ASP A 59 -4.85 -0.85 2.36
CA ASP A 59 -3.48 -1.31 2.17
C ASP A 59 -2.43 -0.20 2.29
N LEU A 60 -1.21 -0.58 2.64
CA LEU A 60 -0.02 0.26 2.71
C LEU A 60 1.12 -0.33 1.88
N TYR A 61 1.59 0.42 0.90
CA TYR A 61 2.73 0.04 0.08
C TYR A 61 3.90 1.02 0.23
N TYR A 62 5.09 0.49 0.55
CA TYR A 62 6.32 1.29 0.60
C TYR A 62 7.10 1.21 -0.72
N ASP A 63 7.22 2.34 -1.42
CA ASP A 63 8.09 2.48 -2.58
C ASP A 63 9.53 2.81 -2.13
N ALA A 64 10.34 1.79 -1.90
CA ALA A 64 11.74 1.94 -1.49
C ALA A 64 12.59 2.78 -2.48
N LYS A 65 12.23 2.81 -3.78
CA LYS A 65 12.98 3.60 -4.78
C LYS A 65 12.77 5.10 -4.57
N LYS A 66 11.55 5.51 -4.21
CA LYS A 66 11.20 6.92 -3.97
C LYS A 66 11.19 7.31 -2.50
N LYS A 67 11.24 6.33 -1.60
CA LYS A 67 11.05 6.48 -0.15
C LYS A 67 9.71 7.14 0.18
N ASP A 68 8.70 6.79 -0.59
CA ASP A 68 7.32 7.27 -0.42
C ASP A 68 6.45 6.08 -0.01
N TRP A 69 5.44 6.36 0.79
CA TRP A 69 4.37 5.42 1.13
C TRP A 69 3.14 5.73 0.30
N TYR A 70 2.37 4.68 0.00
CA TYR A 70 1.09 4.75 -0.67
C TYR A 70 0.06 4.11 0.25
N GLY A 71 -0.96 4.87 0.65
CA GLY A 71 -2.11 4.38 1.40
C GLY A 71 -3.30 4.28 0.47
N LEU A 72 -3.80 3.07 0.27
CA LEU A 72 -4.96 2.78 -0.57
C LEU A 72 -6.22 2.99 0.26
N SER A 73 -7.12 3.88 -0.14
CA SER A 73 -8.39 4.05 0.59
C SER A 73 -9.34 2.91 0.31
N ASP A 74 -10.11 2.49 1.31
CA ASP A 74 -11.33 1.66 1.18
C ASP A 74 -12.39 2.36 0.27
N ARG A 75 -13.58 1.75 0.10
CA ARG A 75 -14.77 2.34 -0.54
C ARG A 75 -15.33 3.59 0.14
N GLY A 76 -14.72 4.05 1.23
CA GLY A 76 -15.11 5.26 1.94
C GLY A 76 -16.22 5.03 2.99
N PRO A 77 -16.76 6.11 3.57
CA PRO A 77 -17.71 6.00 4.68
C PRO A 77 -19.06 5.44 4.26
N GLY A 78 -19.82 4.92 5.23
CA GLY A 78 -21.21 4.50 5.01
C GLY A 78 -21.38 3.12 4.37
N GLY A 79 -20.34 2.29 4.30
CA GLY A 79 -20.44 0.88 3.90
C GLY A 79 -20.95 0.68 2.48
N GLY A 80 -20.54 1.56 1.55
CA GLY A 80 -20.94 1.52 0.14
C GLY A 80 -22.27 2.18 -0.19
N SER A 81 -22.85 2.97 0.73
CA SER A 81 -24.06 3.75 0.48
C SER A 81 -23.82 5.21 0.11
N LEU A 82 -22.58 5.70 0.27
CA LEU A 82 -22.20 7.08 -0.03
C LEU A 82 -21.27 7.12 -1.23
N ASP A 83 -21.47 8.10 -2.10
CA ASP A 83 -20.55 8.34 -3.20
C ASP A 83 -19.21 8.83 -2.64
N TYR A 84 -18.16 8.09 -2.99
CA TYR A 84 -16.78 8.36 -2.59
C TYR A 84 -15.88 7.96 -3.74
N GLN A 85 -15.21 8.94 -4.35
CA GLN A 85 -14.26 8.66 -5.42
C GLN A 85 -13.06 7.91 -4.83
N THR A 86 -12.87 6.64 -5.18
CA THR A 86 -11.80 5.83 -4.58
C THR A 86 -10.44 6.29 -5.06
N ARG A 87 -9.43 6.18 -4.19
CA ARG A 87 -8.16 6.89 -4.37
C ARG A 87 -7.00 6.24 -3.62
N VAL A 88 -5.79 6.65 -3.96
CA VAL A 88 -4.57 6.32 -3.22
C VAL A 88 -3.85 7.62 -2.81
N GLN A 89 -3.45 7.73 -1.56
CA GLN A 89 -2.64 8.83 -1.07
C GLN A 89 -1.16 8.46 -1.10
N ARG A 90 -0.36 9.24 -1.81
CA ARG A 90 1.10 9.19 -1.70
C ARG A 90 1.55 10.13 -0.59
N PHE A 91 2.23 9.60 0.40
CA PHE A 91 2.68 10.36 1.57
C PHE A 91 4.11 10.00 1.97
N ARG A 92 4.70 10.85 2.82
CA ARG A 92 5.96 10.55 3.50
C ARG A 92 5.74 10.42 4.98
N LEU A 93 6.56 9.56 5.56
CA LEU A 93 6.72 9.32 6.98
C LEU A 93 8.21 9.36 7.27
N LYS A 94 8.61 10.03 8.34
CA LYS A 94 9.96 9.90 8.88
C LYS A 94 9.97 8.65 9.74
N VAL A 95 10.94 7.77 9.50
CA VAL A 95 11.21 6.61 10.34
C VAL A 95 12.61 6.81 10.89
N ASP A 96 12.70 6.96 12.21
CA ASP A 96 13.98 6.98 12.90
C ASP A 96 14.65 5.61 12.77
N ARG A 97 15.91 5.58 12.32
CA ARG A 97 16.59 4.32 11.97
C ARG A 97 17.14 3.57 13.18
N GLU A 98 17.30 4.25 14.31
CA GLU A 98 17.84 3.65 15.53
C GLU A 98 16.71 3.08 16.38
N THR A 99 15.60 3.82 16.47
CA THR A 99 14.46 3.50 17.34
C THR A 99 13.26 2.92 16.61
N GLY A 100 13.19 3.08 15.28
CA GLY A 100 11.99 2.74 14.49
C GLY A 100 10.84 3.75 14.63
N ALA A 101 11.00 4.80 15.44
CA ALA A 101 9.93 5.73 15.74
C ALA A 101 9.45 6.48 14.49
N ILE A 102 8.14 6.52 14.29
CA ILE A 102 7.52 7.17 13.15
C ILE A 102 7.08 8.61 13.46
N SER A 103 7.25 9.54 12.52
CA SER A 103 6.83 10.94 12.68
C SER A 103 6.64 11.66 11.35
N GLY A 104 6.13 12.89 11.40
CA GLY A 104 6.14 13.80 10.24
C GLY A 104 5.31 13.31 9.05
N PHE A 105 4.19 12.63 9.31
CA PHE A 105 3.24 12.23 8.28
C PHE A 105 2.81 13.42 7.42
N LYS A 106 2.97 13.31 6.11
CA LYS A 106 2.57 14.36 5.16
C LYS A 106 2.13 13.76 3.85
N ILE A 107 0.87 14.01 3.48
CA ILE A 107 0.33 13.67 2.16
C ILE A 107 0.89 14.64 1.13
N HIS A 108 1.53 14.07 0.12
CA HIS A 108 2.09 14.79 -1.02
C HIS A 108 1.10 14.88 -2.17
N GLU A 109 0.30 13.83 -2.37
CA GLU A 109 -0.55 13.69 -3.55
C GLU A 109 -1.68 12.71 -3.24
N THR A 110 -2.85 12.98 -3.82
CA THR A 110 -3.97 12.06 -3.84
C THR A 110 -4.26 11.75 -5.31
N ILE A 111 -4.31 10.46 -5.64
CA ILE A 111 -4.56 9.99 -6.99
C ILE A 111 -5.92 9.29 -6.99
N ILE A 112 -6.87 9.87 -7.71
CA ILE A 112 -8.23 9.32 -7.86
C ILE A 112 -8.22 8.25 -8.95
N PHE A 113 -8.80 7.10 -8.66
CA PHE A 113 -8.96 6.03 -9.64
C PHE A 113 -10.07 6.36 -10.62
N LYS A 114 -9.81 6.07 -11.89
CA LYS A 114 -10.71 6.37 -13.01
C LYS A 114 -10.76 5.19 -13.95
N ASP A 115 -11.90 5.02 -14.60
CA ASP A 115 -12.02 4.09 -15.72
C ASP A 115 -11.15 4.53 -16.93
N GLU A 116 -11.15 3.69 -17.96
CA GLU A 116 -10.45 3.91 -19.23
C GLU A 116 -10.98 5.13 -20.03
N PHE A 117 -12.15 5.66 -19.68
CA PHE A 117 -12.74 6.86 -20.27
C PHE A 117 -12.42 8.12 -19.45
N GLY A 118 -11.89 7.97 -18.23
CA GLY A 118 -11.52 9.05 -17.33
C GLY A 118 -12.60 9.40 -16.31
N ASN A 119 -13.68 8.63 -16.21
CA ASN A 119 -14.68 8.83 -15.18
C ASN A 119 -14.16 8.27 -13.85
N PRO A 120 -14.38 8.98 -12.72
CA PRO A 120 -14.01 8.47 -11.40
C PRO A 120 -14.70 7.13 -11.09
N LEU A 121 -13.93 6.19 -10.54
CA LEU A 121 -14.51 5.04 -9.85
C LEU A 121 -15.02 5.47 -8.48
N ASN A 122 -16.05 4.81 -7.98
CA ASN A 122 -16.70 5.17 -6.72
C ASN A 122 -16.86 3.97 -5.80
N GLY A 123 -16.95 4.24 -4.51
CA GLY A 123 -17.12 3.22 -3.48
C GLY A 123 -18.57 2.74 -3.28
N LEU A 124 -19.52 3.06 -4.16
CA LEU A 124 -20.89 2.58 -4.00
C LEU A 124 -20.95 1.08 -4.24
N ALA A 125 -21.71 0.36 -3.40
CA ALA A 125 -21.96 -1.04 -3.62
C ALA A 125 -22.73 -1.24 -4.93
N PRO A 126 -22.33 -2.19 -5.78
CA PRO A 126 -22.98 -2.42 -7.06
C PRO A 126 -24.42 -2.90 -6.87
N SER A 127 -25.34 -2.33 -7.64
CA SER A 127 -26.75 -2.72 -7.68
C SER A 127 -27.25 -2.73 -9.12
N PRO A 128 -27.40 -3.91 -9.75
CA PRO A 128 -27.28 -5.26 -9.18
C PRO A 128 -25.81 -5.66 -8.90
N THR A 129 -25.61 -6.60 -7.97
CA THR A 129 -24.26 -6.98 -7.46
C THR A 129 -23.33 -7.59 -8.49
N ASN A 130 -23.87 -8.15 -9.59
CA ASN A 130 -23.10 -8.77 -10.65
C ASN A 130 -22.69 -7.79 -11.78
N VAL A 131 -23.01 -6.50 -11.64
CA VAL A 131 -22.64 -5.45 -12.61
C VAL A 131 -21.92 -4.33 -11.86
N LEU A 132 -20.59 -4.32 -11.94
CA LEU A 132 -19.77 -3.34 -11.21
C LEU A 132 -20.01 -1.90 -11.68
N GLY A 133 -20.02 -1.67 -13.00
CA GLY A 133 -20.07 -0.30 -13.52
C GLY A 133 -18.87 0.52 -13.03
N GLN A 134 -19.13 1.54 -12.22
CA GLN A 134 -18.10 2.37 -11.56
C GLN A 134 -17.80 1.96 -10.11
N ALA A 135 -18.56 1.00 -9.56
CA ALA A 135 -18.31 0.48 -8.23
C ALA A 135 -16.90 -0.09 -8.16
N PHE A 136 -16.17 0.28 -7.11
CA PHE A 136 -14.81 -0.16 -6.87
C PHE A 136 -14.51 -0.07 -5.38
N ASP A 137 -14.08 -1.18 -4.80
CA ASP A 137 -13.76 -1.30 -3.39
C ASP A 137 -12.35 -1.87 -3.24
N PRO A 138 -11.32 -1.02 -3.28
CA PRO A 138 -9.97 -1.50 -3.48
C PRO A 138 -9.31 -1.95 -2.18
N GLU A 139 -8.74 -3.14 -2.19
CA GLU A 139 -8.22 -3.80 -0.98
C GLU A 139 -6.70 -4.07 -0.97
N GLY A 140 -6.08 -4.15 -2.14
CA GLY A 140 -4.65 -4.44 -2.26
C GLY A 140 -4.01 -3.51 -3.28
N PHE A 141 -2.78 -3.06 -3.02
CA PHE A 141 -2.07 -2.10 -3.86
C PHE A 141 -0.59 -2.47 -4.01
N ILE A 142 -0.13 -2.57 -5.26
CA ILE A 142 1.31 -2.62 -5.54
C ILE A 142 1.68 -1.66 -6.66
N ILE A 143 2.95 -1.26 -6.69
CA ILE A 143 3.54 -0.59 -7.85
C ILE A 143 4.40 -1.58 -8.62
N GLY A 144 4.05 -1.81 -9.89
CA GLY A 144 4.78 -2.69 -10.79
C GLY A 144 6.26 -2.35 -10.87
N PRO A 145 7.17 -3.34 -10.96
CA PRO A 145 8.60 -3.09 -10.94
C PRO A 145 9.13 -2.43 -12.24
N TYR A 146 8.43 -2.63 -13.38
CA TYR A 146 8.88 -2.22 -14.71
C TYR A 146 8.25 -0.90 -15.18
N ASN A 147 6.94 -0.90 -15.45
CA ASN A 147 6.20 0.29 -15.93
C ASN A 147 5.87 1.29 -14.81
N ARG A 148 6.00 0.85 -13.54
CA ARG A 148 5.62 1.61 -12.35
C ARG A 148 4.13 2.01 -12.35
N HIS A 149 3.29 1.20 -13.00
CA HIS A 149 1.83 1.27 -12.91
C HIS A 149 1.36 0.72 -11.56
N PHE A 150 0.13 1.02 -11.20
CA PHE A 150 -0.51 0.52 -10.00
C PHE A 150 -1.32 -0.73 -10.32
N TYR A 151 -1.23 -1.75 -9.49
CA TYR A 151 -2.08 -2.93 -9.57
C TYR A 151 -2.90 -2.99 -8.31
N VAL A 152 -4.22 -3.04 -8.50
CA VAL A 152 -5.18 -2.87 -7.40
C VAL A 152 -6.25 -3.95 -7.47
N SER A 153 -6.41 -4.70 -6.39
CA SER A 153 -7.50 -5.69 -6.27
C SER A 153 -8.78 -5.03 -5.78
N ASP A 154 -9.92 -5.57 -6.20
CA ASP A 154 -11.28 -5.10 -5.88
C ASP A 154 -12.01 -6.11 -4.98
N GLU A 155 -12.71 -5.68 -3.94
CA GLU A 155 -13.59 -6.52 -3.11
C GLU A 155 -14.91 -6.81 -3.83
N TYR A 156 -15.45 -5.87 -4.62
CA TYR A 156 -16.78 -6.02 -5.22
C TYR A 156 -16.86 -7.03 -6.36
N GLY A 157 -15.73 -7.37 -6.97
CA GLY A 157 -15.67 -8.44 -7.96
C GLY A 157 -14.34 -9.18 -7.90
N PRO A 158 -14.21 -10.35 -8.54
CA PRO A 158 -12.91 -11.01 -8.71
C PRO A 158 -12.11 -10.22 -9.76
N SER A 159 -11.65 -9.02 -9.40
CA SER A 159 -11.01 -8.09 -10.30
C SER A 159 -9.64 -7.66 -9.79
N LEU A 160 -8.69 -7.62 -10.72
CA LEU A 160 -7.41 -6.95 -10.55
C LEU A 160 -7.31 -5.93 -11.68
N TYR A 161 -7.12 -4.67 -11.34
CA TYR A 161 -6.99 -3.57 -12.30
C TYR A 161 -5.56 -3.07 -12.34
N GLU A 162 -5.10 -2.72 -13.54
CA GLU A 162 -3.90 -1.93 -13.73
C GLU A 162 -4.29 -0.49 -14.01
N PHE A 163 -3.73 0.43 -13.23
CA PHE A 163 -3.85 1.87 -13.44
C PHE A 163 -2.51 2.47 -13.82
N ASP A 164 -2.53 3.47 -14.69
CA ASP A 164 -1.37 4.32 -14.88
C ASP A 164 -1.06 5.13 -13.60
N LYS A 165 0.06 5.87 -13.62
CA LYS A 165 0.51 6.68 -12.48
C LYS A 165 -0.44 7.83 -12.12
N LYS A 166 -1.39 8.16 -12.99
CA LYS A 166 -2.40 9.20 -12.79
C LYS A 166 -3.74 8.63 -12.32
N GLY A 167 -3.79 7.32 -12.07
CA GLY A 167 -4.98 6.62 -11.60
C GLY A 167 -5.96 6.26 -12.71
N LYS A 168 -5.58 6.33 -13.98
CA LYS A 168 -6.46 5.91 -15.09
C LYS A 168 -6.31 4.41 -15.36
N ARG A 169 -7.41 3.67 -15.39
CA ARG A 169 -7.40 2.23 -15.69
C ARG A 169 -6.92 2.01 -17.12
N VAL A 170 -5.92 1.14 -17.26
CA VAL A 170 -5.34 0.75 -18.56
C VAL A 170 -5.56 -0.73 -18.86
N ARG A 171 -5.87 -1.54 -17.85
CA ARG A 171 -6.14 -2.97 -18.00
C ARG A 171 -7.02 -3.50 -16.88
N SER A 172 -7.83 -4.49 -17.21
CA SER A 172 -8.45 -5.41 -16.24
C SER A 172 -7.96 -6.82 -16.51
N PHE A 173 -7.54 -7.52 -15.47
CA PHE A 173 -7.08 -8.90 -15.58
C PHE A 173 -8.26 -9.88 -15.43
N VAL A 174 -8.20 -10.97 -16.18
CA VAL A 174 -9.08 -12.11 -15.99
C VAL A 174 -8.55 -12.92 -14.80
N THR A 175 -9.35 -13.11 -13.76
CA THR A 175 -9.00 -13.97 -12.65
C THR A 175 -9.08 -15.44 -13.04
N PRO A 176 -8.14 -16.30 -12.61
CA PRO A 176 -8.23 -17.74 -12.84
C PRO A 176 -9.52 -18.34 -12.28
N THR A 177 -10.02 -19.38 -12.94
CA THR A 177 -11.19 -20.19 -12.53
C THR A 177 -10.77 -21.54 -12.01
#